data_AF-A0A846DVD7-F1
#
_entry.id   AF-A0A846DVD7-F1
#
_cell.length_a   1.000
_cell.length_b   1.000
_cell.length_c   1.000
_cell.angle_alpha   90.00
_cell.angle_beta   90.00
_cell.angle_gamma   90.00
#
_symmetry.space_group_name_H-M   'P 1'
#
loop_
_entity.id
_entity.type
_entity.pdbx_description
1 polymer ?
#
loop_
_entity_poly.entity_id
_entity_poly.type
_entity_poly.pdbx_seq_one_letter_code
_entity_poly.pdbx_strand_id
1 'polypeptide(L)' 'MLLHEGWENHRLVYGTIVHGSIRDGKILIHYDGMEDGITDELVATGVPKDRIVLAFHPPEIREHTGYAIA' A
#
# COMPACT_ATOMS: atom_id res chain seq x y z
N MET A 1 -0.36 -7.17 6.32
CA MET A 1 1.03 -6.65 6.37
C MET A 1 1.97 -7.75 5.93
N LEU A 2 2.92 -7.42 5.08
CA LEU A 2 4.01 -8.29 4.62
C LEU A 2 5.34 -7.67 5.07
N LEU A 3 6.14 -8.44 5.79
CA LEU A 3 7.42 -8.03 6.33
C LEU A 3 8.54 -8.89 5.73
N HIS A 4 9.71 -8.29 5.57
CA HIS A 4 10.98 -8.98 5.46
C HIS A 4 11.60 -9.04 6.85
N GLU A 5 11.64 -10.21 7.46
CA GLU A 5 12.30 -10.43 8.75
C GLU A 5 13.28 -11.61 8.66
N GLY A 6 14.48 -11.45 9.19
CA GLY A 6 15.49 -12.49 9.16
C GLY A 6 16.90 -12.00 9.42
N TRP A 7 17.88 -12.79 9.02
CA TRP A 7 19.30 -12.48 9.16
C TRP A 7 20.00 -12.62 7.81
N GLU A 8 20.79 -11.62 7.45
CA GLU A 8 21.76 -11.68 6.36
C GLU A 8 23.16 -11.62 6.96
N ASN A 9 23.86 -12.75 6.95
CA ASN A 9 25.12 -12.91 7.68
C ASN A 9 24.95 -12.56 9.17
N HIS A 10 25.60 -11.48 9.62
CA HIS A 10 25.56 -10.99 11.00
C HIS A 10 24.68 -9.74 11.15
N ARG A 11 23.85 -9.43 10.15
CA ARG A 11 22.94 -8.27 10.14
C ARG A 11 21.50 -8.73 10.25
N LEU A 12 20.80 -8.22 11.26
CA LEU A 12 19.34 -8.34 11.36
C LEU A 12 18.70 -7.56 10.19
N VAL A 13 17.86 -8.25 9.43
CA VAL A 13 17.01 -7.64 8.41
C VAL A 13 15.60 -7.57 8.97
N TYR A 14 15.05 -6.36 8.99
CA TYR A 14 13.67 -6.11 9.41
C TYR A 14 13.13 -4.91 8.63
N GLY A 15 12.10 -5.13 7.83
CA GLY A 15 11.49 -4.09 7.01
C GLY A 15 10.10 -4.46 6.54
N THR A 16 9.25 -3.47 6.32
CA THR A 16 7.94 -3.70 5.70
C THR A 16 8.10 -3.76 4.19
N ILE A 17 7.46 -4.73 3.54
CA ILE A 17 7.38 -4.79 2.07
C ILE A 17 6.08 -4.12 1.62
N VAL A 18 4.94 -4.54 2.18
CA VAL A 18 3.63 -3.91 1.93
C VAL A 18 2.82 -3.89 3.23
N HIS A 19 2.17 -2.77 3.52
CA HIS A 19 1.20 -2.66 4.60
C HIS A 19 -0.10 -2.09 4.06
N GLY A 20 -1.16 -2.87 4.14
CA GLY A 20 -2.50 -2.41 3.85
C GLY A 20 -3.54 -3.03 4.77
N SER A 21 -4.74 -2.44 4.75
CA SER A 21 -5.91 -2.87 5.53
C SER A 21 -7.18 -2.69 4.72
N ILE A 22 -8.22 -3.47 5.01
CA ILE A 22 -9.55 -3.25 4.44
C ILE A 22 -10.42 -2.57 5.50
N ARG A 23 -11.01 -1.43 5.15
CA ARG A 23 -11.91 -0.68 6.02
C ARG A 23 -13.04 -0.07 5.19
N ASP A 24 -14.28 -0.19 5.65
CA ASP A 24 -15.47 0.36 4.99
C ASP A 24 -15.58 -0.02 3.50
N GLY A 25 -15.17 -1.26 3.17
CA GLY A 25 -15.15 -1.77 1.80
C GLY A 25 -14.13 -1.10 0.88
N LYS A 26 -13.09 -0.47 1.44
CA LYS A 26 -11.95 0.09 0.71
C LYS A 26 -10.64 -0.55 1.16
N ILE A 27 -9.68 -0.61 0.24
CA ILE A 27 -8.31 -1.06 0.47
C ILE A 27 -7.46 0.17 0.78
N LEU A 28 -6.93 0.26 1.99
CA LEU A 28 -6.05 1.33 2.42
C LEU A 28 -4.61 0.81 2.35
N ILE A 29 -3.77 1.47 1.55
CA ILE A 29 -2.35 1.14 1.41
C ILE A 29 -1.55 2.11 2.28
N HIS A 30 -1.03 1.63 3.40
CA HIS A 30 -0.25 2.42 4.38
C HIS A 30 1.24 2.47 4.05
N TYR A 31 1.74 1.46 3.34
CA TYR A 31 3.12 1.38 2.85
C TYR A 31 3.19 0.46 1.65
N ASP A 32 3.96 0.83 0.64
CA ASP A 32 4.27 0.03 -0.54
C ASP A 32 5.75 0.21 -0.89
N GLY A 33 6.52 -0.86 -0.72
CA GLY A 33 7.96 -0.90 -0.99
C GLY A 33 8.32 -1.66 -2.25
N MET A 34 7.35 -2.02 -3.09
CA MET A 34 7.59 -2.71 -4.37
C MET A 34 7.93 -1.70 -5.47
N GLU A 35 8.77 -2.08 -6.43
CA GLU A 35 9.21 -1.20 -7.53
C GLU A 35 8.03 -0.77 -8.42
N ASP A 36 7.21 -1.73 -8.84
CA ASP A 36 6.03 -1.49 -9.69
C ASP A 36 4.79 -1.06 -8.87
N GLY A 37 4.81 -1.26 -7.55
CA GLY A 37 3.72 -0.95 -6.62
C GLY A 37 2.49 -1.87 -6.74
N ILE A 38 1.84 -2.16 -5.61
CA ILE A 38 0.64 -3.00 -5.56
C ILE A 38 -0.60 -2.28 -6.12
N THR A 39 -0.57 -0.94 -6.17
CA THR A 39 -1.73 -0.13 -6.55
C THR A 39 -2.19 -0.43 -7.97
N ASP A 40 -1.26 -0.49 -8.92
CA ASP A 40 -1.58 -0.71 -10.33
C ASP A 40 -2.02 -2.16 -10.58
N GLU A 41 -1.46 -3.13 -9.86
CA GLU A 41 -1.91 -4.53 -9.89
C GLU A 41 -3.35 -4.70 -9.39
N LEU A 42 -3.74 -3.99 -8.32
CA LEU A 42 -5.12 -3.99 -7.84
C LEU A 42 -6.08 -3.46 -8.90
N VAL A 43 -5.71 -2.39 -9.60
CA VAL A 43 -6.52 -1.86 -10.70
C VAL A 43 -6.58 -2.85 -11.87
N ALA A 44 -5.45 -3.46 -12.25
CA ALA A 44 -5.37 -4.43 -13.34
C ALA A 44 -6.20 -5.69 -13.08
N THR A 45 -6.35 -6.09 -11.80
CA THR A 45 -7.20 -7.22 -11.38
C THR A 45 -8.68 -6.86 -11.22
N GLY A 46 -9.06 -5.60 -11.49
CA GLY A 46 -10.43 -5.13 -11.55
C GLY A 46 -10.92 -4.39 -10.32
N VAL A 47 -10.05 -4.03 -9.36
CA VAL A 47 -10.43 -3.19 -8.23
C VAL A 47 -10.62 -1.74 -8.71
N PRO A 48 -11.82 -1.16 -8.54
CA PRO A 48 -12.05 0.23 -8.91
C PRO A 48 -11.15 1.20 -8.11
N LYS A 49 -10.68 2.28 -8.76
CA LYS A 49 -9.82 3.28 -8.10
C LYS A 49 -10.49 3.96 -6.90
N ASP A 50 -11.81 4.12 -6.90
CA ASP A 50 -12.61 4.67 -5.79
C ASP A 50 -12.75 3.70 -4.59
N ARG A 51 -12.20 2.48 -4.70
CA ARG A 51 -12.08 1.49 -3.63
C ARG A 51 -10.67 1.38 -3.07
N ILE A 52 -9.70 2.13 -3.60
CA ILE A 52 -8.32 2.11 -3.15
C ILE A 52 -8.00 3.48 -2.55
N VAL A 53 -7.41 3.50 -1.35
CA VAL A 53 -6.95 4.71 -0.66
C VAL A 53 -5.43 4.62 -0.54
N LEU A 54 -4.71 5.59 -1.11
CA LEU A 54 -3.27 5.74 -0.94
C LEU A 54 -2.97 6.36 0.44
N ALA A 55 -3.11 5.55 1.49
CA ALA A 55 -3.06 6.02 2.88
C ALA A 55 -1.67 6.50 3.33
N PHE A 56 -0.60 6.11 2.63
CA PHE A 56 0.75 6.65 2.81
C PHE A 56 0.88 8.13 2.43
N HIS A 57 -0.07 8.66 1.64
CA HIS A 57 -0.16 10.09 1.36
C HIS A 57 -0.96 10.82 2.46
N PRO A 58 -0.53 12.04 2.87
CA PRO A 58 -1.32 12.91 3.74
C PRO A 58 -2.75 13.12 3.19
N PRO A 59 -3.78 13.18 4.07
CA PRO A 59 -5.17 13.33 3.64
C PRO A 59 -5.42 14.45 2.63
N GLU A 60 -4.75 15.60 2.81
CA GLU A 60 -4.87 16.81 2.00
C GLU A 60 -4.40 16.66 0.55
N ILE A 61 -3.52 15.69 0.24
CA ILE A 61 -3.07 15.49 -1.14
C ILE A 61 -3.83 14.38 -1.86
N ARG A 62 -4.62 13.57 -1.13
CA ARG A 62 -5.30 12.39 -1.72
C ARG A 62 -6.29 12.76 -2.80
N GLU A 63 -6.91 13.94 -2.72
CA GLU A 63 -7.83 14.45 -3.75
C GLU A 63 -7.16 14.60 -5.13
N HIS A 64 -5.83 14.77 -5.16
CA HIS A 64 -5.06 14.93 -6.40
C HIS A 64 -4.52 13.60 -6.95
N THR A 65 -4.76 12.46 -6.28
CA THR A 65 -4.18 11.17 -6.65
C THR A 65 -5.01 10.39 -7.67
N GLY A 66 -6.29 10.75 -7.86
CA GLY A 66 -7.23 9.97 -8.68
C GLY A 66 -7.71 8.66 -8.03
N TYR A 67 -7.42 8.46 -6.75
CA TYR A 67 -7.90 7.36 -5.90
C TYR A 67 -8.86 7.88 -4.82
N ALA A 68 -9.41 7.00 -3.99
CA ALA A 68 -10.28 7.42 -2.89
C ALA A 68 -9.52 8.22 -1.81
N ILE A 69 -10.22 9.19 -1.22
CA ILE A 69 -9.67 10.08 -0.17
C ILE A 69 -9.67 9.42 1.21
N ALA A 70 -10.72 8.62 1.49
CA ALA A 70 -10.95 7.90 2.75
C ALA A 70 -11.80 6.66 2.50
#